data_AF-A0A9C8LHT7-F1
#
_entry.id   AF-A0A9C8LHT7-F1
#
_cell.length_a   1.000
_cell.length_b   1.000
_cell.length_c   1.000
_cell.angle_alpha   90.00
_cell.angle_beta   90.00
_cell.angle_gamma   90.00
#
_symmetry.space_group_name_H-M   'P 1'
#
loop_
_entity.id
_entity.type
_entity.pdbx_description
1 polymer ?
#
loop_
_entity_poly.entity_id
_entity_poly.type
_entity_poly.pdbx_seq_one_letter_code
_entity_poly.pdbx_strand_id
1 'polypeptide(L)'
;MKPADEARIAARLAKLMAMICVRNTRIEELHAGAVPVTHTGDYSDVFITDADGRQIPWTDASHLDDDQMRNLMRQIVDRLYTFHLKADDPRFRDHLDRWLAVAERWDEPKLDEVFLSTIIGDKAAKMPR
;
A
#
# COMPACT_ATOMS: atom_id res chain seq x y z
N MET A 1 -8.98 -18.41 21.78
CA MET A 1 -8.23 -17.14 21.81
C MET A 1 -9.17 -16.07 22.33
N LYS A 2 -8.69 -15.04 23.06
CA LYS A 2 -9.59 -13.93 23.46
C LYS A 2 -9.76 -12.97 22.28
N PRO A 3 -10.89 -12.27 22.12
CA PRO A 3 -11.08 -11.30 21.02
C PRO A 3 -9.98 -10.22 20.97
N ALA A 4 -9.46 -9.79 22.13
CA ALA A 4 -8.34 -8.86 22.21
C ALA A 4 -7.02 -9.46 21.68
N ASP A 5 -6.81 -10.76 21.84
CA ASP A 5 -5.64 -11.45 21.27
C ASP A 5 -5.77 -11.57 19.75
N GLU A 6 -6.96 -11.85 19.23
CA GLU A 6 -7.27 -11.86 17.80
C GLU A 6 -6.98 -10.50 17.17
N ALA A 7 -7.52 -9.42 17.75
CA ALA A 7 -7.30 -8.06 17.26
C ALA A 7 -5.80 -7.68 17.26
N ARG A 8 -5.08 -8.02 18.33
CA ARG A 8 -3.64 -7.77 18.44
C ARG A 8 -2.83 -8.54 17.41
N ILE A 9 -3.14 -9.81 17.19
CA ILE A 9 -2.44 -10.64 16.18
C ILE A 9 -2.72 -10.11 14.78
N ALA A 10 -3.98 -9.77 14.47
CA ALA A 10 -4.36 -9.18 13.20
C ALA A 10 -3.63 -7.85 12.95
N ALA A 11 -3.56 -6.97 13.96
CA ALA A 11 -2.84 -5.70 13.86
C ALA A 11 -1.34 -5.91 13.55
N ARG A 12 -0.69 -6.83 14.27
CA ARG A 12 0.73 -7.15 14.04
C ARG A 12 0.97 -7.71 12.64
N LEU A 13 0.14 -8.64 12.19
CA LEU A 13 0.24 -9.21 10.85
C LEU A 13 0.02 -8.17 9.76
N ALA A 14 -0.98 -7.30 9.91
CA ALA A 14 -1.26 -6.22 8.97
C ALA A 14 -0.06 -5.25 8.84
N LYS A 15 0.49 -4.80 9.98
CA LYS A 15 1.69 -3.94 10.02
C LYS A 15 2.89 -4.61 9.34
N LEU A 16 3.12 -5.89 9.60
CA LEU A 16 4.19 -6.68 8.97
C LEU A 16 4.02 -6.82 7.46
N MET A 17 2.83 -7.19 7.00
CA MET A 17 2.54 -7.34 5.57
C MET A 17 2.69 -6.01 4.84
N ALA A 18 2.18 -4.91 5.42
CA ALA A 18 2.38 -3.59 4.84
C ALA A 18 3.86 -3.19 4.77
N MET A 19 4.64 -3.45 5.82
CA MET A 19 6.08 -3.12 5.80
C MET A 19 6.85 -3.96 4.77
N ILE A 20 6.65 -5.28 4.77
CA ILE A 20 7.50 -6.20 4.00
C ILE A 20 6.99 -6.41 2.59
N CYS A 21 5.67 -6.51 2.41
CA CYS A 21 5.07 -6.79 1.12
C CYS A 21 4.76 -5.52 0.33
N VAL A 22 4.64 -4.34 0.97
CA VAL A 22 4.33 -3.08 0.29
C VAL A 22 5.46 -2.07 0.40
N ARG A 23 5.77 -1.56 1.59
CA ARG A 23 6.74 -0.47 1.76
C ARG A 23 8.15 -0.85 1.30
N ASN A 24 8.61 -2.08 1.55
CA ASN A 24 9.92 -2.53 1.10
C ASN A 24 9.98 -2.92 -0.40
N THR A 25 9.06 -2.46 -1.25
CA THR A 25 9.05 -2.72 -2.70
C THR A 25 9.58 -1.53 -3.50
N ARG A 26 9.45 -1.56 -4.83
CA ARG A 26 9.74 -0.43 -5.74
C ARG A 26 8.99 0.87 -5.39
N ILE A 27 8.03 0.86 -4.47
CA ILE A 27 7.40 2.08 -3.98
C ILE A 27 8.40 3.10 -3.43
N GLU A 28 9.52 2.65 -2.85
CA GLU A 28 10.58 3.54 -2.35
C GLU A 28 11.31 4.26 -3.50
N GLU A 29 11.43 3.64 -4.68
CA GLU A 29 12.00 4.28 -5.87
C GLU A 29 11.05 5.30 -6.48
N LEU A 30 9.75 5.00 -6.46
CA LEU A 30 8.72 5.96 -6.87
C LEU A 30 8.69 7.18 -5.93
N HIS A 31 9.06 6.98 -4.67
CA HIS A 31 9.16 8.04 -3.67
C HIS A 31 10.48 8.83 -3.73
N ALA A 32 11.53 8.33 -4.38
CA ALA A 32 12.86 8.95 -4.41
C ALA A 32 12.98 10.15 -5.38
N GLY A 33 11.90 10.53 -6.07
CA GLY A 33 11.87 11.63 -7.02
C GLY A 33 11.99 13.01 -6.37
N ALA A 34 12.35 14.02 -7.16
CA ALA A 34 12.27 15.42 -6.73
C ALA A 34 10.80 15.83 -6.62
N VAL A 35 10.40 16.29 -5.43
CA VAL A 35 9.09 16.92 -5.22
C VAL A 35 9.19 18.38 -5.68
N PRO A 36 8.32 18.85 -6.59
CA PRO A 36 8.36 20.23 -7.04
C PRO A 36 8.03 21.21 -5.89
N VAL A 37 8.57 22.42 -5.99
CA VAL A 37 8.24 23.52 -5.09
C VAL A 37 6.97 24.21 -5.61
N THR A 38 6.02 24.47 -4.72
CA THR A 38 4.82 25.27 -4.98
C THR A 38 4.81 26.49 -4.04
N HIS A 39 4.32 27.62 -4.53
CA HIS A 39 4.09 28.83 -3.75
C HIS A 39 2.62 28.98 -3.31
N THR A 40 1.69 28.29 -3.96
CA THR A 40 0.26 28.27 -3.58
C THR A 40 -0.05 27.22 -2.53
N GLY A 41 0.74 26.14 -2.47
CA GLY A 41 0.54 25.00 -1.57
C GLY A 41 -0.41 23.93 -2.10
N ASP A 42 -1.15 24.23 -3.18
CA ASP A 42 -2.06 23.30 -3.86
C ASP A 42 -1.53 22.78 -5.20
N TYR A 43 -0.29 23.16 -5.56
CA TYR A 43 0.39 22.78 -6.80
C TYR A 43 -0.27 23.26 -8.10
N SER A 44 -1.25 24.17 -8.03
CA SER A 44 -1.85 24.79 -9.23
C SER A 44 -0.86 25.67 -10.03
N ASP A 45 0.26 26.05 -9.41
CA ASP A 45 1.37 26.80 -10.00
C ASP A 45 2.50 25.91 -10.56
N VAL A 46 2.35 24.58 -10.52
CA VAL A 46 3.37 23.62 -10.97
C VAL A 46 2.94 22.91 -12.25
N PHE A 47 3.87 22.87 -13.22
CA PHE A 47 3.65 22.24 -14.53
C PHE A 47 4.80 21.31 -14.89
N ILE A 48 4.47 20.20 -15.57
CA ILE A 48 5.41 19.35 -16.28
C ILE A 48 5.42 19.78 -17.74
N THR A 49 6.59 20.04 -18.30
CA THR A 49 6.75 20.21 -19.75
C THR A 49 7.27 18.89 -20.32
N ASP A 50 6.50 18.26 -21.20
CA ASP A 50 6.92 17.04 -21.87
C ASP A 50 7.86 17.32 -23.06
N ALA A 51 8.32 16.25 -23.73
CA ALA A 51 9.25 16.36 -24.86
C ALA A 51 8.64 17.04 -26.10
N ASP A 52 7.31 17.07 -26.22
CA ASP A 52 6.60 17.77 -27.29
C ASP A 52 6.34 19.26 -26.95
N GLY A 53 6.80 19.71 -25.77
CA GLY A 53 6.62 21.08 -25.30
C GLY A 53 5.24 21.36 -24.70
N ARG A 54 4.41 20.32 -24.50
CA ARG A 54 3.12 20.48 -23.84
C ARG A 54 3.33 20.71 -22.36
N GLN A 55 2.67 21.72 -21.82
CA GLN A 55 2.55 21.91 -20.37
C GLN A 55 1.36 21.11 -19.85
N ILE A 56 1.62 20.26 -18.85
CA ILE A 56 0.64 19.46 -18.15
C ILE A 56 0.63 19.95 -16.70
N PRO A 57 -0.52 20.37 -16.14
CA PRO A 57 -0.62 20.68 -14.73
C PRO A 57 -0.13 19.49 -13.89
N TRP A 58 0.68 19.73 -12.86
CA TRP A 58 1.19 18.66 -11.99
C TRP A 58 0.05 17.84 -11.37
N THR A 59 -1.06 18.49 -11.04
CA THR A 59 -2.28 17.85 -10.49
C THR A 59 -2.92 16.86 -11.45
N ASP A 60 -2.71 17.03 -12.76
CA ASP A 60 -3.32 16.22 -13.83
C ASP A 60 -2.33 15.19 -14.38
N ALA A 61 -1.05 15.29 -14.00
CA ALA A 61 -0.03 14.36 -14.43
C ALA A 61 -0.20 13.00 -13.75
N SER A 62 -0.05 11.92 -14.53
CA SER A 62 0.12 10.61 -13.92
C SER A 62 1.51 10.53 -13.29
N HIS A 63 1.56 10.27 -11.99
CA HIS A 63 2.81 10.09 -11.24
C HIS A 63 3.34 8.66 -11.28
N LEU A 64 2.53 7.72 -11.80
CA LEU A 64 2.89 6.33 -11.98
C LEU A 64 2.38 5.85 -13.33
N ASP A 65 3.28 5.44 -14.21
CA ASP A 65 2.88 4.85 -15.49
C ASP A 65 2.40 3.40 -15.31
N ASP A 66 1.78 2.88 -16.36
CA ASP A 66 1.22 1.52 -16.34
C ASP A 66 2.28 0.43 -16.12
N ASP A 67 3.50 0.60 -16.63
CA ASP A 67 4.58 -0.38 -16.46
C ASP A 67 5.11 -0.39 -15.03
N GLN A 68 5.27 0.79 -14.43
CA GLN A 68 5.63 0.97 -13.04
C GLN A 68 4.55 0.38 -12.14
N MET A 69 3.27 0.64 -12.41
CA MET A 69 2.14 0.06 -11.68
C MET A 69 2.13 -1.47 -11.78
N ARG A 70 2.27 -2.03 -13.00
CA ARG A 70 2.34 -3.48 -13.21
C ARG A 70 3.50 -4.11 -12.44
N ASN A 71 4.67 -3.49 -12.45
CA ASN A 71 5.84 -3.99 -11.74
C ASN A 71 5.64 -3.95 -10.22
N LEU A 72 5.14 -2.83 -9.69
CA LEU A 72 4.83 -2.66 -8.27
C LEU A 72 3.84 -3.75 -7.79
N MET A 73 2.73 -3.92 -8.50
CA MET A 73 1.72 -4.91 -8.14
C MET A 73 2.24 -6.34 -8.19
N ARG A 74 3.07 -6.68 -9.18
CA ARG A 74 3.72 -7.99 -9.25
C ARG A 74 4.56 -8.26 -8.01
N GLN A 75 5.41 -7.31 -7.59
CA GLN A 75 6.24 -7.48 -6.40
C GLN A 75 5.42 -7.63 -5.12
N ILE A 76 4.34 -6.86 -4.99
CA ILE A 76 3.43 -6.96 -3.84
C ILE A 76 2.81 -8.36 -3.80
N VAL A 77 2.27 -8.83 -4.92
CA VAL A 77 1.63 -10.16 -5.02
C VAL A 77 2.61 -11.29 -4.70
N ASP A 78 3.80 -11.28 -5.30
CA ASP A 78 4.81 -12.34 -5.08
C ASP A 78 5.25 -12.39 -3.60
N ARG A 79 5.36 -11.22 -2.96
CA ARG A 79 5.73 -11.13 -1.54
C ARG A 79 4.60 -11.56 -0.62
N LEU A 80 3.35 -11.18 -0.91
CA LEU A 80 2.19 -11.65 -0.16
C LEU A 80 2.09 -13.17 -0.24
N TYR A 81 2.22 -13.74 -1.44
CA TYR A 81 2.23 -15.19 -1.66
C TYR A 81 3.34 -15.86 -0.86
N THR A 82 4.56 -15.33 -0.91
CA THR A 82 5.70 -15.86 -0.15
C THR A 82 5.47 -15.77 1.36
N PHE A 83 4.94 -14.64 1.84
CA PHE A 83 4.62 -14.46 3.26
C PHE A 83 3.62 -15.52 3.72
N HIS A 84 2.52 -15.73 2.99
CA HIS A 84 1.53 -16.74 3.33
C HIS A 84 2.08 -18.17 3.33
N LEU A 85 3.03 -18.50 2.44
CA LEU A 85 3.66 -19.81 2.41
C LEU A 85 4.72 -20.04 3.49
N LYS A 86 5.39 -18.96 3.93
CA LYS A 86 6.61 -19.04 4.76
C LYS A 86 6.50 -18.40 6.13
N ALA A 87 5.34 -17.84 6.50
CA ALA A 87 5.11 -17.21 7.79
C ALA A 87 5.43 -18.12 9.00
N ASP A 88 5.40 -19.44 8.83
CA ASP A 88 5.72 -20.41 9.87
C ASP A 88 7.18 -20.87 9.90
N ASP A 89 7.98 -20.50 8.90
CA ASP A 89 9.41 -20.77 8.89
C ASP A 89 10.12 -19.95 9.98
N PRO A 90 10.86 -20.58 10.91
CA PRO A 90 11.52 -19.87 12.01
C PRO A 90 12.49 -18.78 11.56
N ARG A 91 13.26 -19.01 10.48
CA ARG A 91 14.21 -18.02 9.96
C ARG A 91 13.49 -16.84 9.33
N PHE A 92 12.36 -17.11 8.68
CA PHE A 92 11.52 -16.07 8.15
C PHE A 92 10.94 -15.21 9.28
N ARG A 93 10.39 -15.83 10.33
CA ARG A 93 9.86 -15.13 11.52
C ARG A 93 10.89 -14.22 12.20
N ASP A 94 12.11 -14.71 12.41
CA ASP A 94 13.19 -13.89 13.00
C ASP A 94 13.46 -12.61 12.18
N HIS A 95 13.31 -12.69 10.85
CA HIS A 95 13.42 -11.53 9.97
C HIS A 95 12.20 -10.62 10.07
N LEU A 96 10.98 -11.18 10.17
CA LEU A 96 9.74 -10.42 10.34
C LEU A 96 9.79 -9.56 11.60
N ASP A 97 10.19 -10.13 12.74
CA ASP A 97 10.17 -9.44 14.04
C ASP A 97 11.01 -8.15 14.04
N ARG A 98 12.10 -8.11 13.27
CA ARG A 98 12.91 -6.88 13.11
C ARG A 98 12.14 -5.76 12.42
N TRP A 99 11.35 -6.09 11.41
CA TRP A 99 10.53 -5.12 10.68
C TRP A 99 9.29 -4.71 11.47
N LEU A 100 8.74 -5.62 12.28
CA LEU A 100 7.65 -5.28 13.19
C LEU A 100 8.06 -4.18 14.17
N ALA A 101 9.27 -4.25 14.75
CA ALA A 101 9.76 -3.19 15.64
C ALA A 101 9.81 -1.80 14.99
N VAL A 102 9.96 -1.74 13.66
CA VAL A 102 9.88 -0.47 12.90
C VAL A 102 8.42 -0.05 12.71
N ALA A 103 7.55 -0.99 12.31
CA ALA A 103 6.15 -0.73 12.03
C ALA A 103 5.30 -0.52 13.29
N GLU A 104 5.78 -0.89 14.48
CA GLU A 104 5.14 -0.62 15.77
C GLU A 104 4.95 0.88 16.03
N ARG A 105 5.75 1.74 15.39
CA ARG A 105 5.62 3.20 15.47
C ARG A 105 4.46 3.75 14.64
N TRP A 106 3.84 2.93 13.79
CA TRP A 106 2.66 3.32 13.03
C TRP A 106 1.41 3.28 13.91
N ASP A 107 0.42 4.09 13.55
CA ASP A 107 -0.88 4.09 14.19
C ASP A 107 -1.49 2.67 14.24
N GLU A 108 -2.29 2.42 15.27
CA GLU A 108 -3.02 1.15 15.36
C GLU A 108 -4.07 1.06 14.24
N PRO A 109 -4.13 -0.07 13.52
CA PRO A 109 -5.12 -0.24 12.46
C PRO A 109 -6.52 -0.24 13.06
N LYS A 110 -7.44 0.38 12.33
CA LYS A 110 -8.87 0.40 12.64
C LYS A 110 -9.59 -0.42 11.59
N LEU A 111 -10.71 -1.03 11.98
CA LEU A 111 -11.59 -1.69 11.04
C LEU A 111 -12.12 -0.64 10.04
N ASP A 112 -11.91 -0.90 8.76
CA ASP A 112 -12.49 -0.07 7.69
C ASP A 112 -13.92 -0.54 7.44
N GLU A 113 -14.87 0.12 8.11
CA GLU A 113 -16.30 -0.20 8.01
C GLU A 113 -16.84 0.02 6.60
N VAL A 114 -16.29 0.98 5.85
CA VAL A 114 -16.73 1.27 4.47
C VAL A 114 -16.29 0.15 3.55
N PHE A 115 -15.02 -0.25 3.63
CA PHE A 115 -14.50 -1.40 2.89
C PHE A 115 -15.25 -2.68 3.24
N LEU A 116 -15.47 -2.94 4.53
CA LEU A 116 -16.21 -4.11 5.01
C LEU A 116 -17.63 -4.14 4.45
N SER A 117 -18.35 -3.01 4.51
CA SER A 117 -19.70 -2.88 3.97
C SER A 117 -19.75 -3.08 2.45
N THR A 118 -18.75 -2.62 1.72
CA THR A 118 -18.66 -2.77 0.26
C THR A 118 -18.46 -4.24 -0.14
N ILE A 119 -17.63 -4.98 0.60
CA ILE A 119 -17.36 -6.40 0.31
C ILE A 119 -18.51 -7.31 0.76
N ILE A 120 -19.14 -7.00 1.89
CA ILE A 120 -20.24 -7.82 2.45
C ILE A 120 -21.59 -7.47 1.77
N GLY A 121 -21.77 -6.22 1.36
CA GLY A 121 -22.99 -5.65 0.82
C GLY A 121 -23.03 -5.53 -0.70
N ASP A 122 -22.91 -6.65 -1.42
CA ASP A 122 -23.39 -6.81 -2.81
C ASP A 122 -23.91 -8.23 -3.13
N LYS A 123 -24.04 -9.10 -2.12
CA LYS A 123 -24.68 -10.43 -2.28
C LYS A 123 -26.20 -10.42 -2.27
N ALA A 124 -26.85 -9.28 -1.98
CA ALA A 124 -28.32 -9.18 -1.92
C ALA A 124 -28.97 -8.60 -3.18
N ALA A 125 -28.18 -8.04 -4.12
CA ALA A 125 -28.70 -7.28 -5.26
C ALA A 125 -28.29 -7.88 -6.61
N LYS A 126 -28.67 -9.13 -6.88
CA LYS A 126 -29.01 -9.66 -8.23
C LYS A 126 -29.28 -11.17 -8.18
N MET A 127 -30.56 -11.51 -8.10
CA MET A 127 -31.06 -12.74 -8.72
C MET A 127 -32.35 -12.37 -9.46
N PRO A 128 -32.28 -12.11 -10.77
CA PRO A 128 -33.49 -12.05 -11.59
C PRO A 128 -34.04 -13.46 -11.77
N ARG A 129 -35.35 -13.59 -11.60
CA ARG A 129 -36.13 -14.78 -12.01
C ARG A 129 -36.14 -14.92 -13.53
#